data_AF-A0A6A6ESV1-F1
#
_entry.id   AF-A0A6A6ESV1-F1
#
_cell.length_a   1.000
_cell.length_b   1.000
_cell.length_c   1.000
_cell.angle_alpha   90.00
_cell.angle_beta   90.00
_cell.angle_gamma   90.00
#
_symmetry.space_group_name_H-M   'P 1'
#
loop_
_entity.id
_entity.type
_entity.pdbx_description
1 polymer ?
#
loop_
_entity_poly.entity_id
_entity_poly.type
_entity_poly.pdbx_seq_one_letter_code
_entity_poly.pdbx_strand_id
1 'polypeptide(L)' 'MSINKKVSLLTLFNILNSLVLFEGRVLIIITNYIKRLDPALICSSYVNIKVKFYLIKEDIIS' A
#
# COMPACT_ATOMS: atom_id res chain seq x y z
N MET A 1 -12.80 23.53 -16.74
CA MET A 1 -12.55 22.12 -17.15
C MET A 1 -11.83 21.43 -16.00
N SER A 2 -12.59 20.78 -15.10
CA SER A 2 -12.03 20.07 -13.95
C SER A 2 -11.31 18.83 -14.47
N ILE A 3 -9.99 18.83 -14.44
CA ILE A 3 -9.19 17.66 -14.79
C ILE A 3 -9.37 16.71 -13.61
N ASN A 4 -10.37 15.83 -13.69
CA ASN A 4 -10.47 14.65 -12.86
C ASN A 4 -9.27 13.77 -13.21
N LYS A 5 -8.07 14.12 -12.70
CA LYS A 5 -6.85 13.33 -12.83
C LYS A 5 -7.06 12.07 -12.02
N LYS A 6 -7.73 11.11 -12.66
CA LYS A 6 -7.92 9.75 -12.17
C LYS A 6 -6.53 9.12 -12.16
N VAL A 7 -5.78 9.35 -11.08
CA VAL A 7 -4.50 8.69 -10.86
C VAL A 7 -4.85 7.21 -10.72
N SER A 8 -4.43 6.41 -11.69
CA SER A 8 -4.61 4.97 -11.59
C SER A 8 -3.68 4.45 -10.51
N LEU A 9 -4.13 3.43 -9.79
CA LEU A 9 -3.34 2.78 -8.75
C LEU A 9 -2.01 2.25 -9.31
N LEU A 10 -2.03 1.80 -10.57
CA LEU A 10 -0.86 1.38 -11.35
C LEU A 10 0.10 2.54 -11.65
N THR A 11 -0.42 3.73 -11.96
CA THR A 11 0.41 4.93 -12.14
C THR A 11 1.13 5.30 -10.85
N LEU A 12 0.42 5.26 -9.72
CA LEU A 12 1.03 5.48 -8.41
C LEU A 12 2.09 4.43 -8.10
N PHE A 13 1.84 3.17 -8.44
CA PHE A 13 2.80 2.09 -8.26
C PHE A 13 4.10 2.30 -9.02
N ASN A 14 4.03 2.64 -10.30
CA ASN A 14 5.22 2.82 -11.13
C ASN A 14 6.10 3.97 -10.59
N ILE A 15 5.47 5.01 -10.04
CA ILE A 15 6.18 6.10 -9.36
C ILE A 15 6.80 5.62 -8.04
N LEU A 16 6.10 4.79 -7.27
CA LEU A 16 6.63 4.23 -6.03
C LEU A 16 7.79 3.27 -6.29
N ASN A 17 7.71 2.43 -7.32
CA ASN A 17 8.78 1.50 -7.68
C ASN A 17 10.06 2.22 -8.08
N SER A 18 9.96 3.32 -8.84
CA SER A 18 11.15 4.12 -9.16
C SER A 18 11.76 4.77 -7.91
N LEU A 19 10.95 5.10 -6.89
CA LEU A 19 11.41 5.69 -5.64
C LEU A 19 11.96 4.67 -4.62
N VAL A 20 11.45 3.44 -4.60
CA VAL A 20 11.86 2.36 -3.68
C VAL A 20 13.20 1.74 -4.10
N LEU A 21 13.58 1.87 -5.37
CA LEU A 21 14.89 1.45 -5.88
C LEU A 21 16.06 2.30 -5.36
N PHE A 22 15.80 3.42 -4.67
CA PHE A 22 16.83 4.21 -4.03
C PHE A 22 17.19 3.61 -2.66
N GLU A 23 18.47 3.31 -2.45
CA GLU A 23 18.98 2.81 -1.19
C GLU A 23 18.61 3.71 0.00
N GLY A 24 18.36 3.09 1.15
CA GLY A 24 18.03 3.80 2.39
C GLY A 24 16.57 4.28 2.51
N ARG A 25 15.66 3.85 1.62
CA ARG A 25 14.24 4.21 1.68
C ARG A 25 13.35 3.03 2.07
N VAL A 26 12.28 3.33 2.82
CA VAL A 26 11.24 2.37 3.20
C VAL A 26 9.88 2.91 2.79
N LEU A 27 9.09 2.10 2.10
CA LEU A 27 7.72 2.42 1.73
C LEU A 27 6.74 1.70 2.67
N ILE A 28 5.88 2.47 3.33
CA ILE A 28 4.81 1.95 4.18
C ILE A 28 3.47 2.23 3.49
N ILE A 29 2.70 1.18 3.20
CA ILE A 29 1.36 1.27 2.63
C ILE A 29 0.36 0.76 3.68
N ILE A 30 -0.63 1.60 4.02
CA ILE A 30 -1.71 1.25 4.94
C ILE A 30 -3.01 1.28 4.16
N THR A 31 -3.81 0.22 4.27
CA THR A 31 -5.13 0.14 3.63
C THR A 31 -6.14 -0.53 4.53
N ASN A 32 -7.35 0.06 4.60
CA ASN A 32 -8.49 -0.52 5.30
C ASN A 32 -9.19 -1.60 4.45
N TYR A 33 -8.97 -1.60 3.13
CA TYR A 33 -9.69 -2.46 2.17
C TYR A 33 -8.71 -3.12 1.22
N ILE A 34 -8.03 -4.18 1.68
CA ILE A 34 -7.02 -4.90 0.89
C ILE A 34 -7.58 -5.41 -0.45
N LYS A 35 -8.87 -5.76 -0.53
CA LYS A 35 -9.55 -6.22 -1.75
C LYS A 35 -9.68 -5.16 -2.85
N ARG A 36 -9.51 -3.88 -2.51
CA ARG A 36 -9.56 -2.76 -3.47
C ARG A 36 -8.17 -2.37 -3.99
N LEU A 37 -7.14 -3.02 -3.46
CA LEU A 37 -5.76 -2.78 -3.86
C LEU A 37 -5.47 -3.63 -5.11
N ASP A 38 -4.81 -3.03 -6.09
CA ASP A 38 -4.36 -3.75 -7.29
C ASP A 38 -3.39 -4.87 -6.84
N PRO A 39 -3.59 -6.12 -7.28
CA PRO A 39 -2.69 -7.23 -6.92
C PRO A 39 -1.21 -6.94 -7.21
N ALA A 40 -0.90 -6.13 -8.21
CA ALA A 40 0.46 -5.71 -8.53
C ALA A 40 1.13 -4.95 -7.38
N LEU A 41 0.37 -4.18 -6.58
CA LEU A 41 0.86 -3.48 -5.39
C LEU A 41 1.24 -4.42 -4.24
N ILE A 42 0.76 -5.65 -4.26
CA ILE A 42 0.97 -6.66 -3.21
C ILE A 42 2.00 -7.72 -3.68
N CYS A 43 2.52 -7.56 -4.90
CA CYS A 43 3.48 -8.48 -5.49
C CYS A 43 4.76 -8.54 -4.64
N SER A 44 5.26 -9.76 -4.39
CA SER A 44 6.40 -10.04 -3.53
C SER A 44 7.70 -9.36 -3.96
N SER A 45 7.79 -8.94 -5.23
CA SER A 45 8.94 -8.20 -5.76
C SER A 45 9.09 -6.79 -5.16
N TYR A 46 8.03 -6.24 -4.56
CA TYR A 46 8.00 -4.85 -4.04
C TYR A 46 7.56 -4.75 -2.58
N VAL A 47 6.85 -5.75 -2.07
CA VAL A 47 6.39 -5.79 -0.67
C VAL A 47 7.07 -6.96 0.04
N ASN A 48 8.08 -6.64 0.85
CA ASN A 48 8.81 -7.63 1.64
C ASN A 48 8.05 -8.07 2.89
N ILE A 49 7.28 -7.18 3.51
CA ILE A 49 6.60 -7.44 4.80
C ILE A 49 5.12 -7.10 4.67
N LYS A 50 4.26 -8.02 5.14
CA LYS A 50 2.81 -7.83 5.22
C LYS A 50 2.36 -8.00 6.66
N VAL A 51 1.74 -6.96 7.23
CA VAL A 51 1.19 -6.97 8.60
C VAL A 51 -0.30 -6.74 8.53
N LYS A 52 -1.08 -7.56 9.25
CA LYS A 52 -2.54 -7.42 9.33
C LYS A 52 -2.91 -6.94 10.73
N PHE A 53 -3.55 -5.78 10.78
CA PHE A 53 -4.15 -5.25 12.00
C PHE A 53 -5.56 -5.79 12.16
N TYR A 54 -5.87 -6.26 13.36
CA TYR A 54 -7.20 -6.75 13.71
C TYR A 54 -7.88 -5.72 14.60
N LEU A 55 -9.20 -5.66 14.52
CA LEU A 55 -9.98 -4.88 15.48
C LEU A 55 -9.72 -5.47 16.87
N ILE A 56 -9.30 -4.61 17.80
CA ILE A 56 -9.17 -5.01 19.20
C ILE A 56 -10.58 -5.22 19.73
N LYS A 57 -10.85 -6.42 20.25
CA LYS A 57 -12.04 -6.66 21.07
C LYS A 57 -11.74 -6.17 22.48
N GLU A 58 -12.71 -5.54 23.13
CA GLU A 58 -12.59 -4.95 24.46
C GLU A 58 -12.03 -5.94 25.50
N ASP A 59 -12.19 -7.25 25.26
CA ASP A 59 -11.66 -8.36 26.06
C ASP A 59 -10.12 -8.38 26.23
N ILE A 60 -9.37 -7.54 25.50
CA ILE A 60 -7.89 -7.48 25.52
C ILE A 60 -7.38 -6.31 26.39
N ILE A 61 -8.25 -5.41 26.84
CA ILE A 61 -7.89 -4.31 27.75
C ILE A 61 -8.15 -4.77 29.18
N SER A 62 -7.19 -5.51 29.74
CA SER A 62 -7.10 -5.83 31.17
C SER A 62 -6.01 -5.02 31.84
#